data_AF-A0ABD4SDV0-F1
#
_entry.id   AF-A0ABD4SDV0-F1
#
_cell.length_a   1.000
_cell.length_b   1.000
_cell.length_c   1.000
_cell.angle_alpha   90.00
_cell.angle_beta   90.00
_cell.angle_gamma   90.00
#
_symmetry.space_group_name_H-M   'P 1'
#
loop_
_entity.id
_entity.type
_entity.pdbx_description
1 polymer ?
#
loop_
_entity_poly.entity_id
_entity_poly.type
_entity_poly.pdbx_seq_one_letter_code
_entity_poly.pdbx_strand_id
1 'polypeptide(L)'
;MLENEALFDEVEAELKKHGSIQDFEEKYGKITGRMMITETEIPEELGIKINDTDVHSFKATFDFYNTAIGLALNVKTREAATKFWLTPQDDRNDVPTNSWFEFFAMILMEALDEGMDSIPTFSFVNNSSDLTISGLGLLEKK
;
A
#
# COMPACT_ATOMS: atom_id res chain seq x y z
N MET A 1 3.38 5.99 -9.74
CA MET A 1 4.76 5.52 -9.54
C MET A 1 4.84 4.85 -8.17
N LEU A 2 5.60 3.77 -8.02
CA LEU A 2 5.76 3.13 -6.71
C LEU A 2 6.71 3.95 -5.82
N GLU A 3 6.43 4.00 -4.52
CA GLU A 3 7.28 4.71 -3.55
C GLU A 3 8.72 4.19 -3.55
N ASN A 4 8.88 2.87 -3.60
CA ASN A 4 10.17 2.21 -3.62
C ASN A 4 10.13 1.00 -4.56
N GLU A 5 10.31 1.27 -5.85
CA GLU A 5 10.27 0.25 -6.90
C GLU A 5 11.34 -0.84 -6.69
N ALA A 6 12.55 -0.48 -6.26
CA ALA A 6 13.62 -1.43 -6.02
C ALA A 6 13.27 -2.46 -4.94
N LEU A 7 12.69 -2.02 -3.82
CA LEU A 7 12.24 -2.92 -2.76
C LEU A 7 11.08 -3.82 -3.22
N PHE A 8 10.18 -3.29 -4.05
CA PHE A 8 9.10 -4.07 -4.64
C PHE A 8 9.64 -5.18 -5.55
N ASP A 9 10.62 -4.85 -6.40
CA ASP A 9 11.29 -5.79 -7.30
C ASP A 9 12.02 -6.89 -6.52
N GLU A 10 12.63 -6.58 -5.37
CA GLU A 10 13.25 -7.56 -4.47
C GLU A 10 12.22 -8.55 -3.90
N VAL A 11 11.09 -8.05 -3.39
CA VAL A 11 9.99 -8.89 -2.88
C VAL A 11 9.43 -9.76 -4.00
N GLU A 12 9.19 -9.19 -5.18
CA GLU A 12 8.69 -9.92 -6.35
C GLU A 12 9.65 -11.04 -6.77
N ALA A 13 10.96 -10.77 -6.78
CA ALA A 13 11.97 -11.76 -7.12
C ALA A 13 11.96 -12.95 -6.16
N GLU A 14 11.83 -12.70 -4.85
CA GLU A 14 11.76 -13.77 -3.85
C GLU A 14 10.46 -14.57 -3.97
N LEU A 15 9.32 -13.93 -4.22
CA LEU A 15 8.05 -14.62 -4.47
C LEU A 15 8.10 -15.50 -5.72
N LYS A 16 8.73 -15.03 -6.80
CA LYS A 16 8.96 -15.83 -8.02
C LYS A 16 9.83 -17.05 -7.75
N LYS A 17 10.83 -16.91 -6.88
CA LYS A 17 11.74 -17.99 -6.49
C LYS A 17 11.02 -19.07 -5.68
N HIS A 18 10.03 -18.68 -4.88
CA HIS A 18 9.17 -19.59 -4.10
C HIS A 18 7.96 -20.13 -4.87
N GLY A 19 7.74 -19.72 -6.12
CA GLY A 19 6.62 -20.17 -6.94
C GLY A 19 5.30 -19.44 -6.67
N SER A 20 5.24 -18.52 -5.70
CA SER A 20 4.00 -17.89 -5.25
C SER A 20 3.34 -17.02 -6.33
N ILE A 21 4.15 -16.35 -7.17
CA ILE A 21 3.64 -15.58 -8.31
C ILE A 21 3.01 -16.52 -9.34
N GLN A 22 3.68 -17.62 -9.67
CA GLN A 22 3.21 -18.59 -10.65
C GLN A 22 1.90 -19.25 -10.17
N ASP A 23 1.87 -19.71 -8.91
CA ASP A 23 0.69 -20.32 -8.30
C ASP A 23 -0.51 -19.36 -8.30
N PHE A 24 -0.27 -18.08 -8.00
CA PHE A 24 -1.29 -17.04 -8.07
C PHE A 24 -1.80 -16.84 -9.49
N GLU A 25 -0.90 -16.65 -10.47
CA GLU A 25 -1.28 -16.37 -11.86
C GLU A 25 -1.99 -17.55 -12.52
N GLU A 26 -1.64 -18.79 -12.19
CA GLU A 26 -2.34 -20.00 -12.65
C GLU A 26 -3.78 -20.07 -12.14
N LYS A 27 -4.02 -19.61 -10.90
CA LYS A 27 -5.32 -19.70 -10.25
C LYS A 27 -6.24 -18.51 -10.54
N TYR A 28 -5.68 -17.30 -10.57
CA TYR A 28 -6.46 -16.06 -10.59
C TYR A 28 -6.19 -15.21 -11.84
N GLY A 29 -5.25 -15.62 -12.69
CA GLY A 29 -4.85 -14.88 -13.88
C GLY A 29 -3.67 -13.93 -13.64
N LYS A 30 -3.10 -13.44 -14.74
CA LYS A 30 -1.87 -12.63 -14.72
C LYS A 30 -1.97 -11.40 -13.85
N ILE A 31 -0.89 -11.08 -13.14
CA ILE A 31 -0.75 -9.81 -12.43
C ILE A 31 -0.64 -8.70 -13.47
N THR A 32 -1.40 -7.62 -13.25
CA THR A 32 -1.46 -6.47 -14.17
C THR A 32 -1.09 -5.15 -13.50
N GLY A 33 -0.84 -5.16 -12.18
CA GLY A 33 -0.43 -3.97 -11.47
C GLY A 33 0.17 -4.28 -10.10
N ARG A 34 0.73 -3.25 -9.49
CA ARG A 34 1.40 -3.29 -8.20
C ARG A 34 0.94 -2.12 -7.34
N MET A 35 0.69 -2.37 -6.06
CA MET A 35 0.38 -1.35 -5.05
C MET A 35 1.30 -1.52 -3.85
N MET A 36 1.84 -0.42 -3.33
CA MET A 36 2.66 -0.40 -2.12
C MET A 36 2.07 0.54 -1.07
N ILE A 37 1.96 0.07 0.16
CA ILE A 37 1.59 0.89 1.32
C ILE A 37 2.82 1.17 2.18
N THR A 38 3.02 2.44 2.53
CA THR A 38 4.12 2.92 3.38
C THR A 38 3.62 3.95 4.37
N GLU A 39 4.37 4.18 5.45
CA GLU A 39 4.18 5.35 6.30
C GLU A 39 4.53 6.64 5.52
N THR A 40 3.86 7.73 5.87
CA THR A 40 4.08 9.06 5.28
C THR A 40 3.80 10.14 6.32
N GLU A 41 4.10 11.39 5.98
CA GLU A 41 3.60 12.56 6.71
C GLU A 41 2.33 13.12 6.05
N ILE A 42 1.50 13.81 6.84
CA ILE A 42 0.36 14.56 6.32
C ILE A 42 0.90 15.83 5.63
N PRO A 43 0.52 16.11 4.37
CA PRO A 43 0.96 17.32 3.68
C PRO A 43 0.58 18.60 4.45
N GLU A 44 1.55 19.50 4.65
CA GLU A 44 1.36 20.75 5.42
C GLU A 44 0.21 21.62 4.86
N GLU A 45 0.03 21.60 3.54
CA GLU A 45 -1.01 22.33 2.81
C GLU A 45 -2.45 21.95 3.20
N LEU A 46 -2.65 20.77 3.80
CA LEU A 46 -3.95 20.37 4.33
C LEU A 46 -4.30 21.11 5.63
N GLY A 47 -3.32 21.72 6.31
CA GLY A 47 -3.52 22.47 7.55
C GLY A 47 -4.01 21.61 8.72
N ILE A 48 -3.89 20.29 8.61
CA ILE A 48 -4.34 19.32 9.62
C ILE A 48 -3.24 19.17 10.67
N LYS A 49 -3.59 19.37 11.94
CA LYS A 49 -2.70 19.15 13.08
C LYS A 49 -3.30 18.09 13.99
N ILE A 50 -2.56 17.01 14.20
CA ILE A 50 -2.96 15.89 15.03
C ILE A 50 -1.98 15.80 16.20
N ASN A 51 -2.52 15.87 17.42
CA ASN A 51 -1.76 15.74 18.66
C ASN A 51 -2.14 14.43 19.36
N ASP A 52 -1.95 13.31 18.66
CA ASP A 52 -2.20 11.96 19.16
C ASP A 52 -1.05 11.06 18.69
N THR A 53 -0.35 10.45 19.64
CA THR A 53 0.81 9.58 19.37
C THR A 53 0.42 8.25 18.75
N ASP A 54 -0.85 7.86 18.86
CA ASP A 54 -1.36 6.64 18.26
C ASP A 54 -1.90 6.89 16.83
N VAL A 55 -1.85 8.12 16.33
CA VAL A 55 -2.23 8.42 14.94
C VAL A 55 -1.01 8.36 14.04
N HIS A 56 -1.09 7.46 13.05
CA HIS A 56 -0.10 7.31 12.00
C HIS A 56 -0.71 7.66 10.65
N SER A 57 0.12 8.08 9.71
CA SER A 57 -0.28 8.42 8.36
C SER A 57 0.36 7.46 7.36
N PHE A 58 -0.43 7.01 6.41
CA PHE A 58 -0.05 6.01 5.42
C PHE A 58 -0.39 6.51 4.03
N LYS A 59 0.36 6.03 3.04
CA LYS A 59 0.06 6.24 1.63
C LYS A 59 0.09 4.94 0.85
N ALA A 60 -0.85 4.78 -0.08
CA ALA A 60 -0.80 3.81 -1.15
C ALA A 60 -0.25 4.45 -2.42
N THR A 61 0.68 3.77 -3.06
CA THR A 61 1.27 4.14 -4.36
C THR A 61 1.08 3.00 -5.35
N PHE A 62 1.00 3.32 -6.64
CA PHE A 62 0.66 2.36 -7.70
C PHE A 62 1.65 2.48 -8.85
N ASP A 63 1.86 1.40 -9.62
CA ASP A 63 2.61 1.47 -10.88
C ASP A 63 1.76 1.89 -12.10
N PHE A 64 0.44 1.92 -11.96
CA PHE A 64 -0.52 2.35 -13.00
C PHE A 64 -1.23 3.68 -12.72
N TYR A 65 -1.03 4.29 -11.55
CA TYR A 65 -1.42 5.68 -11.25
C TYR A 65 -0.20 6.50 -10.84
N ASN A 66 -0.21 7.80 -11.13
CA ASN A 66 0.78 8.78 -10.69
C ASN A 66 0.27 9.64 -9.55
N THR A 67 -0.76 9.17 -8.84
CA THR A 67 -1.30 9.81 -7.66
C THR A 67 -1.27 8.83 -6.51
N ALA A 68 -0.70 9.25 -5.38
CA ALA A 68 -0.76 8.51 -4.14
C ALA A 68 -2.06 8.82 -3.39
N ILE A 69 -2.64 7.81 -2.73
CA ILE A 69 -3.78 7.98 -1.83
C ILE A 69 -3.24 7.96 -0.40
N GLY A 70 -3.49 9.03 0.36
CA GLY A 70 -3.08 9.12 1.76
C GLY A 70 -4.25 9.04 2.73
N LEU A 71 -4.01 8.45 3.91
CA LEU A 71 -4.95 8.37 5.03
C LEU A 71 -4.19 8.40 6.35
N ALA A 72 -4.70 9.14 7.34
CA ALA A 72 -4.24 9.05 8.72
C ALA A 72 -5.33 8.45 9.59
N LEU A 73 -4.94 7.55 10.50
CA LEU A 73 -5.86 6.89 11.41
C LEU A 73 -5.18 6.57 12.74
N ASN A 74 -5.98 6.48 13.80
CA ASN A 74 -5.50 6.01 15.10
C ASN A 74 -5.34 4.49 15.05
N VAL A 75 -4.10 4.00 15.18
CA VAL A 75 -3.78 2.58 15.00
C VAL A 75 -4.32 1.70 16.12
N LYS A 76 -4.74 2.27 17.27
CA LYS A 76 -5.41 1.51 18.34
C LYS A 76 -6.92 1.41 18.16
N THR A 77 -7.58 2.50 17.77
CA THR A 77 -9.05 2.54 17.64
C THR A 77 -9.55 2.21 16.24
N ARG A 78 -8.66 2.25 15.24
CA ARG A 78 -8.97 2.16 13.80
C ARG A 78 -9.80 3.32 13.25
N GLU A 79 -9.98 4.37 14.04
CA GLU A 79 -10.73 5.54 13.60
C GLU A 79 -9.88 6.41 12.68
N ALA A 80 -10.43 6.76 11.52
CA ALA A 80 -9.80 7.69 10.60
C ALA A 80 -9.67 9.07 11.26
N ALA A 81 -8.45 9.59 11.33
CA ALA A 81 -8.15 10.92 11.84
C ALA A 81 -8.25 11.98 10.73
N THR A 82 -8.26 11.55 9.47
CA THR A 82 -8.43 12.40 8.29
C THR A 82 -9.41 11.78 7.31
N LYS A 83 -9.88 12.60 6.36
CA LYS A 83 -10.36 12.05 5.08
C LYS A 83 -9.17 11.56 4.26
N PHE A 84 -9.44 10.81 3.19
CA PHE A 84 -8.42 10.55 2.19
C PHE A 84 -7.94 11.84 1.54
N TRP A 85 -6.65 11.90 1.25
CA TRP A 85 -6.07 12.94 0.39
C TRP A 85 -5.34 12.31 -0.78
N LEU A 86 -5.10 13.11 -1.81
CA LEU A 86 -4.39 12.71 -3.02
C LEU A 86 -3.12 13.54 -3.13
N THR A 87 -2.02 12.87 -3.46
CA THR A 87 -0.74 13.53 -3.71
C THR A 87 -0.27 13.14 -5.12
N PRO A 88 -0.32 14.05 -6.11
CA PRO A 88 0.30 13.83 -7.41
C PRO A 88 1.80 13.56 -7.23
N GLN A 89 2.31 12.59 -7.98
CA GLN A 89 3.71 12.18 -7.98
C GLN A 89 4.47 12.66 -9.22
N ASP A 90 3.75 13.15 -10.23
CA ASP A 90 4.26 13.87 -11.40
C ASP A 90 3.22 14.91 -11.88
N ASP A 91 3.47 15.52 -13.04
CA ASP A 91 2.56 16.52 -13.63
C ASP A 91 1.24 15.93 -14.16
N ARG A 92 1.07 14.59 -14.16
CA ARG A 92 -0.17 13.92 -14.56
C ARG A 92 -1.09 13.82 -13.35
N ASN A 93 -2.31 14.33 -13.53
CA ASN A 93 -3.32 14.31 -12.49
C ASN A 93 -4.33 13.18 -12.76
N ASP A 94 -3.88 11.94 -12.58
CA ASP A 94 -4.72 10.75 -12.73
C ASP A 94 -5.36 10.36 -11.39
N VAL A 95 -6.69 10.50 -11.33
CA VAL A 95 -7.44 10.24 -10.10
C VAL A 95 -7.80 8.75 -10.00
N PRO A 96 -7.37 8.04 -8.94
CA PRO A 96 -7.80 6.66 -8.71
C PRO A 96 -9.32 6.56 -8.56
N THR A 97 -9.90 5.44 -8.99
CA THR A 97 -11.33 5.17 -8.77
C THR A 97 -11.61 4.87 -7.30
N ASN A 98 -12.86 5.06 -6.85
CA ASN A 98 -13.26 4.79 -5.45
C ASN A 98 -12.86 3.38 -4.96
N SER A 99 -12.89 2.37 -5.85
CA SER A 99 -12.45 1.02 -5.54
C SER A 99 -11.01 0.94 -5.03
N TRP A 100 -10.11 1.82 -5.47
CA TRP A 100 -8.72 1.84 -5.00
C TRP A 100 -8.56 2.49 -3.63
N PHE A 101 -9.45 3.42 -3.26
CA PHE A 101 -9.51 3.94 -1.88
C PHE A 101 -10.00 2.85 -0.91
N GLU A 102 -11.03 2.11 -1.32
CA GLU A 102 -11.57 0.99 -0.55
C GLU A 102 -10.53 -0.14 -0.41
N PHE A 103 -9.88 -0.51 -1.51
CA PHE A 103 -8.81 -1.51 -1.51
C PHE A 103 -7.64 -1.09 -0.62
N PHE A 104 -7.18 0.16 -0.72
CA PHE A 104 -6.14 0.69 0.16
C PHE A 104 -6.54 0.58 1.64
N ALA A 105 -7.73 1.05 2.02
CA ALA A 105 -8.17 0.96 3.41
C ALA A 105 -8.28 -0.48 3.91
N MET A 106 -8.80 -1.39 3.07
CA MET A 106 -8.93 -2.80 3.42
C MET A 106 -7.56 -3.42 3.71
N ILE A 107 -6.60 -3.30 2.78
CA ILE A 107 -5.25 -3.86 2.95
C ILE A 107 -4.51 -3.20 4.12
N LEU A 108 -4.68 -1.89 4.32
CA LEU A 108 -4.10 -1.20 5.47
C LEU A 108 -4.65 -1.76 6.80
N MET A 109 -5.95 -1.97 6.91
CA MET A 109 -6.54 -2.52 8.14
C MET A 109 -6.07 -3.95 8.40
N GLU A 110 -5.99 -4.79 7.36
CA GLU A 110 -5.46 -6.15 7.46
C GLU A 110 -3.99 -6.15 7.92
N ALA A 111 -3.14 -5.31 7.32
CA ALA A 111 -1.75 -5.17 7.73
C ALA A 111 -1.63 -4.69 9.19
N LEU A 112 -2.45 -3.72 9.59
CA LEU A 112 -2.41 -3.20 10.95
C LEU A 112 -2.97 -4.18 11.99
N ASP A 113 -3.80 -5.15 11.61
CA ASP A 113 -4.23 -6.26 12.48
C ASP A 113 -3.07 -7.22 12.79
N GLU A 114 -2.09 -7.34 11.89
CA GLU A 114 -0.83 -8.04 12.14
C GLU A 114 0.16 -7.19 12.96
N GLY A 115 0.16 -5.87 12.75
CA GLY A 115 0.92 -4.90 13.53
C GLY A 115 1.62 -3.84 12.68
N MET A 116 2.25 -2.85 13.31
CA MET A 116 2.99 -1.81 12.56
C MET A 116 4.18 -2.37 11.77
N ASP A 117 4.78 -3.47 12.23
CA ASP A 117 5.89 -4.15 11.53
C ASP A 117 5.48 -4.80 10.19
N SER A 118 4.16 -4.86 9.91
CA SER A 118 3.60 -5.29 8.63
C SER A 118 3.60 -4.19 7.56
N ILE A 119 4.06 -2.99 7.90
CA ILE A 119 4.34 -1.90 6.96
C ILE A 119 5.87 -1.87 6.69
N PRO A 120 6.33 -1.83 5.43
CA PRO A 120 5.55 -1.68 4.20
C PRO A 120 4.77 -2.94 3.81
N THR A 121 3.69 -2.74 3.05
CA THR A 121 2.86 -3.80 2.49
C THR A 121 2.92 -3.74 0.95
N PHE A 122 3.00 -4.91 0.31
CA PHE A 122 3.17 -5.08 -1.13
C PHE A 122 2.01 -5.89 -1.67
N SER A 123 1.24 -5.35 -2.61
CA SER A 123 0.13 -6.05 -3.26
C SER A 123 0.38 -6.18 -4.76
N PHE A 124 0.36 -7.42 -5.25
CA PHE A 124 0.39 -7.77 -6.66
C PHE A 124 -1.04 -8.03 -7.12
N VAL A 125 -1.55 -7.22 -8.03
CA VAL A 125 -3.00 -7.15 -8.31
C VAL A 125 -3.33 -7.51 -9.74
N ASN A 126 -4.53 -8.05 -9.95
CA ASN A 126 -5.19 -8.12 -11.23
C ASN A 126 -6.64 -7.61 -11.10
N ASN A 127 -7.44 -7.71 -12.17
CA ASN A 127 -8.81 -7.20 -12.19
C ASN A 127 -9.78 -7.85 -11.18
N SER A 128 -9.38 -8.96 -10.55
CA SER A 128 -10.28 -9.82 -9.75
C SER A 128 -9.71 -10.29 -8.42
N SER A 129 -8.39 -10.19 -8.22
CA SER A 129 -7.71 -10.71 -7.03
C SER A 129 -6.38 -10.01 -6.81
N ASP A 130 -5.85 -10.17 -5.60
CA ASP A 130 -4.51 -9.73 -5.22
C ASP A 130 -3.72 -10.83 -4.48
N LEU A 131 -2.40 -10.74 -4.55
CA LEU A 131 -1.45 -11.41 -3.67
C LEU A 131 -0.78 -10.32 -2.83
N THR A 132 -1.09 -10.29 -1.54
CA THR A 132 -0.59 -9.28 -0.61
C THR A 132 0.42 -9.87 0.37
N ILE A 133 1.55 -9.18 0.53
CA ILE A 133 2.63 -9.52 1.45
C ILE A 133 2.87 -8.32 2.36
N SER A 134 2.86 -8.59 3.67
CA SER A 134 3.07 -7.59 4.70
C SER A 134 4.44 -7.71 5.35
N GLY A 135 5.08 -6.58 5.62
CA GLY A 135 6.37 -6.49 6.28
C GLY A 135 7.53 -7.02 5.43
N LEU A 136 8.74 -6.98 5.99
CA LEU A 136 9.97 -7.42 5.33
C LEU A 136 10.44 -8.82 5.73
N GLY A 137 9.63 -9.55 6.50
CA GLY A 137 10.00 -10.88 7.02
C GLY A 137 10.33 -11.93 5.96
N LEU A 138 9.92 -11.73 4.70
CA LEU A 138 10.35 -12.55 3.56
C LEU A 138 11.80 -12.29 3.12
N LEU A 139 12.32 -11.07 3.30
CA LEU A 139 13.68 -10.67 2.88
C LEU A 139 14.74 -10.94 3.96
N GLU A 140 14.34 -11.05 5.23
CA GLU A 140 15.24 -11.26 6.37
C GLU A 140 15.68 -12.73 6.57
N LYS A 141 15.02 -13.69 5.91
CA LYS A 141 15.37 -15.11 5.99
C LYS A 141 16.51 -15.45 5.01
N LYS A 142 17.74 -15.08 5.36
CA LYS A 142 18.98 -15.52 4.67
C LYS A 142 19.83 -16.44 5.54
#